data_AF-A0A353Z201-F1
#
_entry.id   AF-A0A353Z201-F1
#
_cell.length_a   1.000
_cell.length_b   1.000
_cell.length_c   1.000
_cell.angle_alpha   90.00
_cell.angle_beta   90.00
_cell.angle_gamma   90.00
#
_symmetry.space_group_name_H-M   'P 1'
#
loop_
_entity.id
_entity.type
_entity.pdbx_description
1 polymer ?
#
loop_
_entity_poly.entity_id
_entity_poly.type
_entity_poly.pdbx_seq_one_letter_code
_entity_poly.pdbx_strand_id
1 'polypeptide(L)'
;HKIIVTSDNWSDLWRLNLLPEYSDENLIYTFHFYAPQLFTGQGTYWGNPSQANCTYVPFPYNETEMPPMPAEYMGTHFELEYNAYPEIGTVEWLEQSLQLAADFKASRNVPVFCGEFGVWNKAVHSADRNRWHDVVVNFLEANDISYTLFNYDGGFGIFEPGSFGLFDSDIDEDFAEVFEFTVPEKTEYVKKADSTELIIYDDYFGQHIYEGSHLQTGTLNHYAAESPKDGTYCFSFENLEHYESIDLYFAPFKDLSKLEQENYHLGFWIKGNKPGTAFNIHFKDSKTSASDHPWRMGLRVDETLVQWDNTWHYVSVPLNQMTEIGTFDGSWHEPQGLFDWSDISNININAEYSSLEGARFWIDDLKIYNPASTGTEFSVKEDALLELYPNPTNGVLNVSYQFDNIDSDNNYQIKIYNTSGIEVFYSNLQSNPRTKSTETIDVNNLPDGLYQMLIIDNAKMVARDSFILQNN
;
A
#
# COMPACT_ATOMS: atom_id res chain seq x y z
N HIS A 1 11.82 -14.40 -20.36
CA HIS A 1 11.46 -13.93 -19.02
C HIS A 1 12.22 -14.78 -18.01
N LYS A 2 12.57 -14.24 -16.84
CA LYS A 2 13.09 -15.07 -15.73
C LYS A 2 11.92 -15.77 -15.04
N ILE A 3 12.17 -16.95 -14.46
CA ILE A 3 11.18 -17.71 -13.68
C ILE A 3 11.77 -17.92 -12.29
N ILE A 4 11.02 -17.51 -11.26
CA ILE A 4 11.39 -17.77 -9.87
C ILE A 4 10.85 -19.15 -9.48
N VAL A 5 11.73 -20.04 -9.04
CA VAL A 5 11.42 -21.44 -8.70
C VAL A 5 11.65 -21.65 -7.21
N THR A 6 10.70 -22.28 -6.54
CA THR A 6 10.77 -22.54 -5.10
C THR A 6 10.44 -23.98 -4.76
N SER A 7 10.92 -24.46 -3.61
CA SER A 7 10.50 -25.72 -3.02
C SER A 7 9.10 -25.65 -2.43
N ASP A 8 8.57 -26.81 -2.06
CA ASP A 8 7.35 -26.89 -1.25
C ASP A 8 7.58 -26.36 0.18
N ASN A 9 6.54 -26.43 1.02
CA ASN A 9 6.57 -25.98 2.42
C ASN A 9 6.88 -24.47 2.59
N TRP A 10 6.23 -23.61 1.80
CA TRP A 10 6.41 -22.15 1.87
C TRP A 10 7.85 -21.69 1.58
N SER A 11 8.46 -22.22 0.52
CA SER A 11 9.83 -21.87 0.09
C SER A 11 10.91 -22.21 1.14
N ASP A 12 10.72 -23.30 1.86
CA ASP A 12 11.60 -23.72 2.96
C ASP A 12 13.06 -23.94 2.51
N LEU A 13 14.00 -23.20 3.10
CA LEU A 13 15.45 -23.32 2.87
C LEU A 13 15.94 -24.77 2.96
N TRP A 14 15.46 -25.53 3.95
CA TRP A 14 15.90 -26.91 4.18
C TRP A 14 15.42 -27.88 3.10
N ARG A 15 14.51 -27.45 2.22
CA ARG A 15 13.96 -28.24 1.11
C ARG A 15 14.50 -27.81 -0.25
N LEU A 16 15.32 -26.77 -0.32
CA LEU A 16 15.89 -26.27 -1.56
C LEU A 16 16.63 -27.38 -2.35
N ASN A 17 17.37 -28.24 -1.64
CA ASN A 17 18.11 -29.36 -2.24
C ASN A 17 17.22 -30.48 -2.81
N LEU A 18 15.92 -30.51 -2.47
CA LEU A 18 14.97 -31.51 -2.95
C LEU A 18 14.41 -31.17 -4.33
N LEU A 19 14.60 -29.94 -4.80
CA LEU A 19 14.20 -29.55 -6.14
C LEU A 19 14.93 -30.39 -7.19
N PRO A 20 14.23 -30.88 -8.23
CA PRO A 20 14.90 -31.54 -9.33
C PRO A 20 15.84 -30.56 -10.06
N GLU A 21 16.75 -31.11 -10.86
CA GLU A 21 17.49 -30.30 -11.83
C GLU A 21 16.57 -29.99 -13.02
N TYR A 22 16.49 -28.72 -13.38
CA TYR A 22 15.75 -28.25 -14.53
C TYR A 22 16.73 -27.88 -15.64
N SER A 23 16.37 -28.16 -16.90
CA SER A 23 17.20 -27.84 -18.07
C SER A 23 17.05 -26.40 -18.55
N ASP A 24 16.20 -25.59 -17.93
CA ASP A 24 15.98 -24.19 -18.31
C ASP A 24 17.03 -23.29 -17.65
N GLU A 25 17.68 -22.44 -18.44
CA GLU A 25 18.73 -21.52 -18.01
C GLU A 25 18.17 -20.17 -17.52
N ASN A 26 16.86 -19.94 -17.61
CA ASN A 26 16.20 -18.70 -17.19
C ASN A 26 15.66 -18.73 -15.76
N LEU A 27 16.10 -19.68 -14.95
CA LEU A 27 15.60 -19.89 -13.60
C LEU A 27 16.39 -19.10 -12.56
N ILE A 28 15.68 -18.61 -11.53
CA ILE A 28 16.23 -18.11 -10.27
C ILE A 28 15.59 -18.93 -9.17
N TYR A 29 16.39 -19.54 -8.30
CA TYR A 29 15.87 -20.34 -7.21
C TYR A 29 15.65 -19.46 -5.98
N THR A 30 14.54 -19.64 -5.29
CA THR A 30 14.21 -18.86 -4.09
C THR A 30 14.01 -19.73 -2.86
N PHE A 31 14.29 -19.16 -1.70
CA PHE A 31 13.93 -19.67 -0.39
C PHE A 31 13.49 -18.51 0.52
N HIS A 32 12.70 -18.81 1.54
CA HIS A 32 12.33 -17.87 2.60
C HIS A 32 13.07 -18.24 3.90
N PHE A 33 13.37 -17.25 4.74
CA PHE A 33 14.16 -17.45 5.94
C PHE A 33 13.61 -16.68 7.14
N TYR A 34 12.99 -17.43 8.06
CA TYR A 34 12.41 -16.91 9.31
C TYR A 34 12.88 -17.72 10.52
N ALA A 35 14.07 -18.31 10.46
CA ALA A 35 14.59 -19.12 11.55
C ALA A 35 15.50 -18.32 12.51
N PRO A 36 15.50 -18.65 13.83
CA PRO A 36 14.51 -19.48 14.52
C PRO A 36 13.13 -18.81 14.57
N GLN A 37 12.06 -19.56 14.34
CA GLN A 37 10.69 -19.03 14.30
C GLN A 37 10.24 -18.48 15.65
N LEU A 38 10.69 -19.10 16.75
CA LEU A 38 10.50 -18.60 18.11
C LEU A 38 11.03 -17.17 18.30
N PHE A 39 12.07 -16.78 17.57
CA PHE A 39 12.63 -15.43 17.62
C PHE A 39 11.97 -14.51 16.60
N THR A 40 11.91 -14.91 15.33
CA THR A 40 11.44 -14.04 14.24
C THR A 40 9.94 -13.74 14.31
N GLY A 41 9.14 -14.65 14.88
CA GLY A 41 7.68 -14.55 14.97
C GLY A 41 7.14 -14.21 16.36
N GLN A 42 8.00 -13.91 17.34
CA GLN A 42 7.58 -13.52 18.68
C GLN A 42 6.62 -12.33 18.65
N GLY A 43 5.49 -12.42 19.36
CA GLY A 43 4.46 -11.37 19.44
C GLY A 43 3.45 -11.35 18.29
N THR A 44 3.56 -12.26 17.31
CA THR A 44 2.55 -12.40 16.25
C THR A 44 1.27 -13.03 16.77
N TYR A 45 0.11 -12.55 16.31
CA TYR A 45 -1.19 -13.05 16.79
C TYR A 45 -1.75 -14.23 15.98
N TRP A 46 -1.16 -14.54 14.83
CA TRP A 46 -1.55 -15.67 13.98
C TRP A 46 -0.73 -16.93 14.28
N GLY A 47 -1.08 -18.05 13.62
CA GLY A 47 -0.47 -19.35 13.86
C GLY A 47 -1.22 -20.21 14.89
N ASN A 48 -0.81 -21.47 15.03
CA ASN A 48 -1.38 -22.39 16.00
C ASN A 48 -0.29 -23.28 16.66
N PRO A 49 0.07 -23.06 17.94
CA PRO A 49 -0.42 -21.97 18.78
C PRO A 49 0.05 -20.60 18.26
N SER A 50 -0.68 -19.54 18.62
CA SER A 50 -0.30 -18.15 18.34
C SER A 50 0.99 -17.77 19.08
N GLN A 51 1.77 -16.82 18.57
CA GLN A 51 2.96 -16.30 19.25
C GLN A 51 2.73 -15.02 20.06
N ALA A 52 1.49 -14.62 20.29
CA ALA A 52 1.15 -13.36 20.95
C ALA A 52 1.73 -13.23 22.37
N ASN A 53 1.92 -14.37 23.06
CA ASN A 53 2.44 -14.43 24.43
C ASN A 53 3.94 -14.78 24.50
N CYS A 54 4.62 -14.94 23.37
CA CYS A 54 6.07 -15.07 23.31
C CYS A 54 6.67 -13.72 22.98
N THR A 55 7.44 -13.15 23.90
CA THR A 55 7.94 -11.76 23.79
C THR A 55 9.32 -11.67 24.41
N TYR A 56 10.19 -10.86 23.81
CA TYR A 56 11.56 -10.57 24.24
C TYR A 56 12.45 -11.83 24.33
N VAL A 57 12.27 -12.78 23.41
CA VAL A 57 13.24 -13.83 23.14
C VAL A 57 14.51 -13.17 22.57
N PRO A 58 15.67 -13.30 23.23
CA PRO A 58 16.88 -12.58 22.84
C PRO A 58 17.56 -13.23 21.63
N PHE A 59 18.21 -12.42 20.81
CA PHE A 59 19.17 -12.89 19.80
C PHE A 59 20.44 -12.03 19.81
N PRO A 60 21.64 -12.63 20.00
CA PRO A 60 21.88 -14.05 20.25
C PRO A 60 21.33 -14.54 21.59
N TYR A 61 21.23 -15.85 21.76
CA TYR A 61 20.70 -16.48 22.97
C TYR A 61 21.42 -15.97 24.23
N ASN A 62 20.61 -15.59 25.22
CA ASN A 62 21.04 -15.20 26.55
C ASN A 62 20.13 -15.86 27.59
N GLU A 63 20.69 -16.77 28.40
CA GLU A 63 19.95 -17.52 29.41
C GLU A 63 19.23 -16.62 30.42
N THR A 64 19.82 -15.47 30.76
CA THR A 64 19.25 -14.56 31.78
C THR A 64 18.14 -13.67 31.26
N GLU A 65 18.09 -13.44 29.95
CA GLU A 65 17.08 -12.63 29.27
C GLU A 65 15.96 -13.49 28.67
N MET A 66 16.18 -14.80 28.52
CA MET A 66 15.20 -15.72 27.96
C MET A 66 13.89 -15.71 28.79
N PRO A 67 12.74 -15.35 28.18
CA PRO A 67 11.44 -15.35 28.87
C PRO A 67 11.02 -16.80 29.16
N PRO A 68 10.20 -17.05 30.22
CA PRO A 68 9.68 -18.38 30.47
C PRO A 68 8.81 -18.87 29.29
N MET A 69 8.90 -20.16 28.97
CA MET A 69 8.08 -20.77 27.92
C MET A 69 6.57 -20.57 28.20
N PRO A 70 5.80 -20.00 27.25
CA PRO A 70 4.34 -19.95 27.35
C PRO A 70 3.71 -21.33 27.56
N ALA A 71 2.69 -21.42 28.39
CA ALA A 71 2.08 -22.71 28.77
C ALA A 71 1.43 -23.41 27.56
N GLU A 72 0.91 -22.65 26.61
CA GLU A 72 0.32 -23.12 25.35
C GLU A 72 1.33 -23.78 24.40
N TYR A 73 2.64 -23.59 24.62
CA TYR A 73 3.67 -24.21 23.79
C TYR A 73 3.99 -25.64 24.21
N MET A 74 3.65 -26.02 25.44
CA MET A 74 3.86 -27.38 25.94
C MET A 74 3.15 -28.41 25.04
N GLY A 75 3.91 -29.40 24.57
CA GLY A 75 3.47 -30.46 23.67
C GLY A 75 3.42 -30.05 22.20
N THR A 76 3.91 -28.86 21.83
CA THR A 76 3.86 -28.33 20.46
C THR A 76 5.26 -28.23 19.85
N HIS A 77 5.34 -27.84 18.57
CA HIS A 77 6.62 -27.60 17.90
C HIS A 77 7.41 -26.45 18.55
N PHE A 78 6.75 -25.45 19.14
CA PHE A 78 7.44 -24.37 19.85
C PHE A 78 8.10 -24.83 21.14
N GLU A 79 7.62 -25.87 21.83
CA GLU A 79 8.37 -26.46 22.95
C GLU A 79 9.68 -27.08 22.47
N LEU A 80 9.67 -27.75 21.32
CA LEU A 80 10.88 -28.33 20.74
C LEU A 80 11.88 -27.23 20.37
N GLU A 81 11.40 -26.17 19.73
CA GLU A 81 12.25 -25.03 19.34
C GLU A 81 12.77 -24.26 20.56
N TYR A 82 11.93 -23.98 21.55
CA TYR A 82 12.32 -23.32 22.80
C TYR A 82 13.42 -24.09 23.53
N ASN A 83 13.30 -25.41 23.63
CA ASN A 83 14.30 -26.24 24.28
C ASN A 83 15.62 -26.32 23.48
N ALA A 84 15.55 -26.20 22.15
CA ALA A 84 16.72 -26.14 21.27
C ALA A 84 17.31 -24.73 21.15
N TYR A 85 16.60 -23.69 21.57
CA TYR A 85 16.98 -22.28 21.40
C TYR A 85 18.38 -21.91 21.92
N PRO A 86 18.90 -22.49 23.01
CA PRO A 86 20.30 -22.27 23.41
C PRO A 86 21.33 -22.64 22.32
N GLU A 87 20.99 -23.58 21.45
CA GLU A 87 21.85 -24.05 20.35
C GLU A 87 21.54 -23.28 19.05
N ILE A 88 20.25 -23.10 18.73
CA ILE A 88 19.81 -22.54 17.44
C ILE A 88 19.68 -21.01 17.43
N GLY A 89 19.58 -20.37 18.60
CA GLY A 89 19.52 -18.92 18.77
C GLY A 89 20.88 -18.25 18.70
N THR A 90 21.83 -18.78 17.93
CA THR A 90 23.21 -18.28 17.87
C THR A 90 23.57 -17.79 16.46
N VAL A 91 24.50 -16.84 16.37
CA VAL A 91 25.04 -16.35 15.08
C VAL A 91 25.60 -17.51 14.25
N GLU A 92 26.39 -18.38 14.89
CA GLU A 92 27.03 -19.51 14.24
C GLU A 92 25.99 -20.47 13.62
N TRP A 93 24.91 -20.79 14.35
CA TRP A 93 23.86 -21.64 13.81
C TRP A 93 23.11 -20.98 12.64
N LEU A 94 22.90 -19.67 12.71
CA LEU A 94 22.23 -18.91 11.66
C LEU A 94 23.04 -18.94 10.35
N GLU A 95 24.34 -18.65 10.43
CA GLU A 95 25.27 -18.72 9.30
C GLU A 95 25.38 -20.15 8.73
N GLN A 96 25.49 -21.16 9.60
CA GLN A 96 25.53 -22.56 9.19
C GLN A 96 24.23 -23.00 8.47
N SER A 97 23.08 -22.46 8.88
CA SER A 97 21.81 -22.73 8.22
C SER A 97 21.78 -22.09 6.84
N LEU A 98 22.16 -20.83 6.71
CA LEU A 98 22.22 -20.11 5.43
C LEU A 98 23.25 -20.70 4.46
N GLN A 99 24.30 -21.36 4.97
CA GLN A 99 25.28 -22.09 4.14
C GLN A 99 24.61 -23.13 3.23
N LEU A 100 23.45 -23.68 3.59
CA LEU A 100 22.68 -24.58 2.71
C LEU A 100 22.30 -23.92 1.38
N ALA A 101 21.97 -22.62 1.39
CA ALA A 101 21.64 -21.88 0.17
C ALA A 101 22.89 -21.62 -0.68
N ALA A 102 24.01 -21.24 -0.04
CA ALA A 102 25.28 -21.02 -0.72
C ALA A 102 25.83 -22.31 -1.34
N ASP A 103 25.73 -23.43 -0.63
CA ASP A 103 26.12 -24.76 -1.12
C ASP A 103 25.23 -25.21 -2.29
N PHE A 104 23.92 -24.94 -2.23
CA PHE A 104 23.01 -25.19 -3.34
C PHE A 104 23.39 -24.35 -4.57
N LYS A 105 23.61 -23.04 -4.38
CA LYS A 105 24.06 -22.10 -5.42
C LYS A 105 25.33 -22.63 -6.11
N ALA A 106 26.34 -22.99 -5.32
CA ALA A 106 27.64 -23.44 -5.81
C ALA A 106 27.56 -24.81 -6.49
N SER A 107 26.87 -25.78 -5.88
CA SER A 107 26.77 -27.15 -6.41
C SER A 107 26.05 -27.24 -7.75
N ARG A 108 25.06 -26.37 -7.97
CA ARG A 108 24.29 -26.32 -9.23
C ARG A 108 24.74 -25.24 -10.19
N ASN A 109 25.58 -24.31 -9.76
CA ASN A 109 26.01 -23.14 -10.52
C ASN A 109 24.80 -22.35 -11.07
N VAL A 110 23.85 -22.01 -10.19
CA VAL A 110 22.59 -21.32 -10.50
C VAL A 110 22.44 -20.07 -9.63
N PRO A 111 21.72 -19.03 -10.07
CA PRO A 111 21.39 -17.90 -9.21
C PRO A 111 20.38 -18.32 -8.12
N VAL A 112 20.60 -17.81 -6.91
CA VAL A 112 19.74 -18.01 -5.75
C VAL A 112 19.35 -16.65 -5.16
N PHE A 113 18.14 -16.57 -4.65
CA PHE A 113 17.49 -15.38 -4.11
C PHE A 113 16.82 -15.71 -2.78
N CYS A 114 17.02 -14.92 -1.73
CA CYS A 114 16.23 -15.02 -0.50
C CYS A 114 14.96 -14.17 -0.68
N GLY A 115 13.84 -14.83 -1.00
CA GLY A 115 12.60 -14.16 -1.38
C GLY A 115 11.91 -13.41 -0.27
N GLU A 116 12.05 -13.91 0.96
CA GLU A 116 11.53 -13.26 2.16
C GLU A 116 12.40 -13.63 3.35
N PHE A 117 12.63 -12.65 4.22
CA PHE A 117 13.18 -12.83 5.55
C PHE A 117 12.78 -11.64 6.41
N GLY A 118 12.70 -11.82 7.73
CA GLY A 118 12.37 -10.72 8.63
C GLY A 118 12.14 -11.14 10.07
N VAL A 119 12.10 -10.15 10.97
CA VAL A 119 11.72 -10.30 12.38
C VAL A 119 10.57 -9.34 12.71
N TRP A 120 9.53 -9.85 13.36
CA TRP A 120 8.38 -9.08 13.81
C TRP A 120 8.79 -8.04 14.87
N ASN A 121 8.48 -6.78 14.63
CA ASN A 121 8.99 -5.62 15.39
C ASN A 121 8.21 -5.30 16.67
N LYS A 122 7.10 -6.02 16.95
CA LYS A 122 6.20 -5.65 18.06
C LYS A 122 6.72 -6.04 19.45
N ALA A 123 7.43 -7.18 19.54
CA ALA A 123 7.74 -7.81 20.83
C ALA A 123 9.20 -8.24 20.94
N VAL A 124 10.09 -7.57 20.20
CA VAL A 124 11.52 -7.86 20.14
C VAL A 124 12.29 -6.61 20.55
N HIS A 125 13.47 -6.76 21.14
CA HIS A 125 14.39 -5.63 21.34
C HIS A 125 14.96 -5.19 19.99
N SER A 126 14.92 -3.89 19.68
CA SER A 126 15.43 -3.37 18.39
C SER A 126 16.88 -3.77 18.14
N ALA A 127 17.73 -3.79 19.17
CA ALA A 127 19.12 -4.24 19.04
C ALA A 127 19.23 -5.70 18.58
N ASP A 128 18.42 -6.61 19.11
CA ASP A 128 18.42 -8.02 18.74
C ASP A 128 17.84 -8.22 17.34
N ARG A 129 16.77 -7.48 17.00
CA ARG A 129 16.20 -7.44 15.66
C ARG A 129 17.25 -7.00 14.64
N ASN A 130 17.93 -5.89 14.89
CA ASN A 130 18.95 -5.35 14.00
C ASN A 130 20.13 -6.32 13.90
N ARG A 131 20.53 -6.94 15.02
CA ARG A 131 21.62 -7.93 15.03
C ARG A 131 21.29 -9.18 14.22
N TRP A 132 20.07 -9.68 14.28
CA TRP A 132 19.66 -10.83 13.46
C TRP A 132 19.71 -10.50 11.97
N HIS A 133 19.16 -9.33 11.58
CA HIS A 133 19.18 -8.92 10.18
C HIS A 133 20.60 -8.64 9.68
N ASP A 134 21.46 -8.02 10.48
CA ASP A 134 22.86 -7.77 10.17
C ASP A 134 23.60 -9.07 9.84
N VAL A 135 23.40 -10.14 10.63
CA VAL A 135 24.01 -11.46 10.34
C VAL A 135 23.48 -12.03 9.03
N VAL A 136 22.16 -11.98 8.80
CA VAL A 136 21.54 -12.53 7.59
C VAL A 136 21.98 -11.77 6.34
N VAL A 137 21.90 -10.44 6.35
CA VAL A 137 22.28 -9.58 5.22
C VAL A 137 23.75 -9.75 4.88
N ASN A 138 24.65 -9.61 5.86
CA ASN A 138 26.08 -9.78 5.63
C ASN A 138 26.42 -11.17 5.07
N PHE A 139 25.76 -12.22 5.54
CA PHE A 139 25.96 -13.57 4.99
C PHE A 139 25.53 -13.66 3.53
N LEU A 140 24.32 -13.16 3.22
CA LEU A 140 23.75 -13.23 1.87
C LEU A 140 24.61 -12.43 0.87
N GLU A 141 25.02 -11.21 1.23
CA GLU A 141 25.90 -10.39 0.41
C GLU A 141 27.28 -11.03 0.19
N ALA A 142 27.91 -11.55 1.25
CA ALA A 142 29.20 -12.23 1.15
C ALA A 142 29.17 -13.46 0.25
N ASN A 143 27.99 -14.08 0.06
CA ASN A 143 27.78 -15.23 -0.80
C ASN A 143 27.11 -14.88 -2.15
N ASP A 144 26.95 -13.58 -2.45
CA ASP A 144 26.35 -13.07 -3.69
C ASP A 144 24.91 -13.63 -3.90
N ILE A 145 24.13 -13.71 -2.81
CA ILE A 145 22.73 -14.12 -2.81
C ILE A 145 21.88 -12.86 -2.66
N SER A 146 21.13 -12.50 -3.70
CA SER A 146 20.20 -11.38 -3.62
C SER A 146 19.08 -11.66 -2.61
N TYR A 147 18.45 -10.63 -2.07
CA TYR A 147 17.41 -10.80 -1.05
C TYR A 147 16.34 -9.71 -1.10
N THR A 148 15.18 -10.01 -0.51
CA THR A 148 14.11 -9.05 -0.28
C THR A 148 13.63 -9.14 1.16
N LEU A 149 13.72 -8.01 1.87
CA LEU A 149 13.16 -7.88 3.21
C LEU A 149 11.63 -8.04 3.15
N PHE A 150 11.09 -8.92 4.00
CA PHE A 150 9.71 -8.82 4.41
C PHE A 150 9.70 -7.93 5.66
N ASN A 151 9.15 -6.72 5.65
CA ASN A 151 8.38 -6.06 4.59
C ASN A 151 8.76 -4.58 4.42
N TYR A 152 8.15 -3.89 3.44
CA TYR A 152 8.24 -2.44 3.31
C TYR A 152 7.67 -1.70 4.54
N ASP A 153 6.42 -1.98 4.92
CA ASP A 153 5.72 -1.38 6.05
C ASP A 153 5.00 -2.45 6.90
N GLY A 154 4.52 -2.06 8.08
CA GLY A 154 3.85 -2.92 9.05
C GLY A 154 4.82 -3.56 10.02
N GLY A 155 4.41 -4.67 10.64
CA GLY A 155 5.18 -5.23 11.75
C GLY A 155 6.47 -5.95 11.37
N PHE A 156 6.82 -6.04 10.08
CA PHE A 156 8.17 -6.40 9.64
C PHE A 156 8.88 -5.25 8.89
N GLY A 157 8.25 -4.07 8.87
CA GLY A 157 8.63 -2.92 8.07
C GLY A 157 9.97 -2.28 8.42
N ILE A 158 10.35 -1.29 7.60
CA ILE A 158 11.46 -0.36 7.89
C ILE A 158 11.03 0.84 8.72
N PHE A 159 9.73 1.01 8.94
CA PHE A 159 9.17 2.11 9.71
C PHE A 159 9.08 1.75 11.20
N GLU A 160 9.14 2.78 12.04
CA GLU A 160 8.97 2.69 13.48
C GLU A 160 7.62 1.99 13.81
N PRO A 161 7.59 1.05 14.77
CA PRO A 161 6.36 0.33 15.10
C PRO A 161 5.21 1.25 15.50
N GLY A 162 4.08 1.15 14.80
CA GLY A 162 2.87 1.95 15.09
C GLY A 162 2.88 3.37 14.53
N SER A 163 3.86 3.70 13.69
CA SER A 163 3.89 4.94 12.91
C SER A 163 2.95 4.91 11.70
N PHE A 164 2.98 5.97 10.87
CA PHE A 164 2.12 6.12 9.69
C PHE A 164 2.82 5.76 8.36
N GLY A 165 4.05 5.24 8.43
CA GLY A 165 4.83 4.90 7.24
C GLY A 165 5.29 6.13 6.45
N LEU A 166 5.50 7.27 7.12
CA LEU A 166 5.98 8.50 6.48
C LEU A 166 7.51 8.46 6.32
N PHE A 167 8.01 8.50 5.07
CA PHE A 167 9.45 8.42 4.79
C PHE A 167 10.29 9.44 5.57
N ASP A 168 9.83 10.69 5.65
CA ASP A 168 10.65 11.75 6.23
C ASP A 168 10.63 11.74 7.76
N SER A 169 9.70 11.04 8.42
CA SER A 169 9.54 11.10 9.89
C SER A 169 9.57 9.75 10.59
N ASP A 170 9.21 8.66 9.91
CA ASP A 170 8.84 7.40 10.55
C ASP A 170 9.82 6.26 10.24
N ILE A 171 10.88 6.49 9.46
CA ILE A 171 11.89 5.45 9.23
C ILE A 171 12.63 5.14 10.53
N ASP A 172 12.76 3.85 10.84
CA ASP A 172 13.67 3.34 11.87
C ASP A 172 15.10 3.40 11.31
N GLU A 173 15.81 4.47 11.65
CA GLU A 173 17.15 4.78 11.10
C GLU A 173 18.16 3.67 11.44
N ASP A 174 18.17 3.20 12.69
CA ASP A 174 19.05 2.13 13.15
C ASP A 174 18.81 0.82 12.37
N PHE A 175 17.55 0.55 12.03
CA PHE A 175 17.21 -0.63 11.22
C PHE A 175 17.50 -0.44 9.74
N ALA A 176 17.27 0.76 9.18
CA ALA A 176 17.59 1.06 7.79
C ALA A 176 19.09 0.98 7.51
N GLU A 177 19.93 1.37 8.48
CA GLU A 177 21.39 1.22 8.40
C GLU A 177 21.85 -0.23 8.23
N VAL A 178 21.10 -1.22 8.74
CA VAL A 178 21.42 -2.65 8.58
C VAL A 178 21.42 -3.08 7.10
N PHE A 179 20.67 -2.39 6.25
CA PHE A 179 20.59 -2.67 4.82
C PHE A 179 21.41 -1.67 3.98
N GLU A 180 22.26 -0.88 4.62
CA GLU A 180 23.03 0.21 4.00
C GLU A 180 22.15 1.21 3.23
N PHE A 181 20.90 1.37 3.65
CA PHE A 181 19.98 2.29 3.00
C PHE A 181 20.43 3.74 3.27
N THR A 182 20.31 4.57 2.23
CA THR A 182 20.47 6.01 2.40
C THR A 182 19.19 6.56 3.04
N VAL A 183 19.27 6.87 4.33
CA VAL A 183 18.17 7.46 5.08
C VAL A 183 18.02 8.94 4.71
N PRO A 184 16.81 9.44 4.38
CA PRO A 184 16.57 10.86 4.13
C PRO A 184 16.78 11.70 5.40
N GLU A 185 16.90 13.03 5.25
CA GLU A 185 16.95 13.93 6.40
C GLU A 185 15.65 13.82 7.21
N LYS A 186 15.74 13.37 8.46
CA LYS A 186 14.57 13.19 9.33
C LYS A 186 13.96 14.54 9.68
N THR A 187 12.66 14.67 9.40
CA THR A 187 11.84 15.82 9.78
C THR A 187 10.74 15.39 10.74
N GLU A 188 10.42 16.23 11.70
CA GLU A 188 9.31 15.96 12.61
C GLU A 188 7.98 16.10 11.86
N TYR A 189 7.11 15.10 11.96
CA TYR A 189 5.77 15.20 11.43
C TYR A 189 5.00 16.30 12.15
N VAL A 190 4.58 17.32 11.39
CA VAL A 190 3.68 18.37 11.85
C VAL A 190 2.41 18.29 11.04
N LYS A 191 1.30 17.92 11.67
CA LYS A 191 -0.03 17.95 11.04
C LYS A 191 -0.33 19.37 10.57
N LYS A 192 -0.64 19.51 9.28
CA LYS A 192 -1.02 20.77 8.65
C LYS A 192 -2.40 20.61 8.04
N ALA A 193 -3.18 21.69 8.06
CA ALA A 193 -4.44 21.75 7.32
C ALA A 193 -4.21 21.47 5.84
N ASP A 194 -4.95 20.51 5.31
CA ASP A 194 -4.97 20.21 3.89
C ASP A 194 -5.44 21.45 3.12
N SER A 195 -4.83 21.68 1.96
CA SER A 195 -5.07 22.89 1.15
C SER A 195 -5.23 22.62 -0.33
N THR A 196 -5.27 21.34 -0.70
CA THR A 196 -5.39 20.86 -2.07
C THR A 196 -6.47 19.79 -2.15
N GLU A 197 -6.80 19.38 -3.37
CA GLU A 197 -7.66 18.23 -3.60
C GLU A 197 -7.14 16.98 -2.87
N LEU A 198 -8.05 16.20 -2.30
CA LEU A 198 -7.79 14.93 -1.65
C LEU A 198 -8.56 13.84 -2.38
N ILE A 199 -7.84 12.98 -3.10
CA ILE A 199 -8.42 11.76 -3.69
C ILE A 199 -8.55 10.73 -2.57
N ILE A 200 -9.77 10.26 -2.33
CA ILE A 200 -10.04 9.22 -1.33
C ILE A 200 -10.03 7.85 -2.02
N TYR A 201 -10.72 7.74 -3.15
CA TYR A 201 -10.76 6.54 -3.97
C TYR A 201 -11.06 6.90 -5.42
N ASP A 202 -10.35 6.28 -6.35
CA ASP A 202 -10.60 6.31 -7.80
C ASP A 202 -10.36 4.88 -8.33
N ASP A 203 -9.44 4.61 -9.26
CA ASP A 203 -9.09 3.21 -9.55
C ASP A 203 -8.48 2.45 -8.34
N TYR A 204 -7.88 3.21 -7.43
CA TYR A 204 -7.18 2.74 -6.23
C TYR A 204 -7.47 3.70 -5.06
N PHE A 205 -7.22 3.25 -3.84
CA PHE A 205 -7.24 4.13 -2.68
C PHE A 205 -6.22 5.26 -2.83
N GLY A 206 -6.58 6.45 -2.34
CA GLY A 206 -5.67 7.57 -2.22
C GLY A 206 -4.46 7.25 -1.35
N GLN A 207 -3.40 8.04 -1.49
CA GLN A 207 -2.20 7.87 -0.69
C GLN A 207 -2.52 7.95 0.81
N HIS A 208 -1.96 7.02 1.60
CA HIS A 208 -2.15 6.98 3.05
C HIS A 208 -3.62 6.76 3.48
N ILE A 209 -4.38 6.05 2.64
CA ILE A 209 -5.73 5.59 2.93
C ILE A 209 -5.75 4.08 2.95
N TYR A 210 -6.31 3.51 4.01
CA TYR A 210 -6.49 2.07 4.12
C TYR A 210 -7.93 1.74 4.52
N GLU A 211 -8.37 0.57 4.07
CA GLU A 211 -9.71 0.08 4.35
C GLU A 211 -9.71 -0.79 5.62
N GLY A 212 -10.72 -0.59 6.46
CA GLY A 212 -10.86 -1.29 7.74
C GLY A 212 -12.33 -1.53 8.10
N SER A 213 -13.12 -1.96 7.12
CA SER A 213 -14.58 -2.15 7.23
C SER A 213 -14.96 -3.22 8.25
N HIS A 214 -16.16 -3.07 8.79
CA HIS A 214 -16.78 -4.02 9.69
C HIS A 214 -17.98 -4.69 9.00
N LEU A 215 -17.70 -5.79 8.31
CA LEU A 215 -18.67 -6.56 7.54
C LEU A 215 -18.83 -7.97 8.11
N GLN A 216 -20.06 -8.42 8.31
CA GLN A 216 -20.44 -9.79 8.67
C GLN A 216 -21.01 -10.53 7.45
N THR A 217 -21.90 -9.89 6.70
CA THR A 217 -22.53 -10.48 5.50
C THR A 217 -22.36 -9.64 4.26
N GLY A 218 -22.21 -8.32 4.42
CA GLY A 218 -21.94 -7.42 3.30
C GLY A 218 -20.68 -7.83 2.54
N THR A 219 -20.68 -7.58 1.24
CA THR A 219 -19.51 -7.80 0.39
C THR A 219 -18.98 -6.47 -0.12
N LEU A 220 -17.67 -6.33 -0.13
CA LEU A 220 -16.95 -5.16 -0.62
C LEU A 220 -15.95 -5.61 -1.68
N ASN A 221 -15.91 -4.91 -2.81
CA ASN A 221 -14.92 -5.11 -3.86
C ASN A 221 -14.27 -3.76 -4.24
N HIS A 222 -12.98 -3.64 -3.91
CA HIS A 222 -12.17 -2.44 -4.19
C HIS A 222 -11.74 -2.31 -5.65
N TYR A 223 -11.90 -3.35 -6.46
CA TYR A 223 -11.40 -3.42 -7.84
C TYR A 223 -12.50 -3.92 -8.78
N ALA A 224 -13.69 -3.35 -8.68
CA ALA A 224 -14.84 -3.75 -9.47
C ALA A 224 -14.70 -3.24 -10.91
N ALA A 225 -14.40 -4.14 -11.85
CA ALA A 225 -14.16 -3.82 -13.25
C ALA A 225 -15.41 -3.85 -14.13
N GLU A 226 -16.56 -4.29 -13.59
CA GLU A 226 -17.76 -4.53 -14.39
C GLU A 226 -18.44 -3.26 -14.92
N SER A 227 -18.21 -2.11 -14.29
CA SER A 227 -18.89 -0.87 -14.66
C SER A 227 -18.25 0.42 -14.10
N PRO A 228 -16.92 0.60 -14.13
CA PRO A 228 -16.32 1.86 -13.68
C PRO A 228 -16.92 3.07 -14.41
N LYS A 229 -17.01 4.21 -13.72
CA LYS A 229 -17.48 5.46 -14.30
C LYS A 229 -16.37 6.16 -15.08
N ASP A 230 -15.16 6.12 -14.56
CA ASP A 230 -13.91 6.49 -15.22
C ASP A 230 -12.82 5.45 -14.88
N GLY A 231 -11.77 5.35 -15.69
CA GLY A 231 -10.69 4.39 -15.41
C GLY A 231 -11.05 2.90 -15.57
N THR A 232 -10.36 2.06 -14.81
CA THR A 232 -10.37 0.58 -14.89
C THR A 232 -11.27 -0.06 -13.83
N TYR A 233 -11.32 0.53 -12.64
CA TYR A 233 -11.93 -0.02 -11.45
C TYR A 233 -12.83 1.02 -10.77
N CYS A 234 -13.84 0.53 -10.08
CA CYS A 234 -14.62 1.32 -9.15
C CYS A 234 -14.84 0.55 -7.86
N PHE A 235 -15.24 1.27 -6.84
CA PHE A 235 -15.53 0.75 -5.51
C PHE A 235 -16.96 0.22 -5.52
N SER A 236 -17.20 -1.03 -5.10
CA SER A 236 -18.57 -1.57 -5.04
C SER A 236 -18.87 -2.33 -3.77
N PHE A 237 -20.12 -2.23 -3.32
CA PHE A 237 -20.59 -2.92 -2.13
C PHE A 237 -22.03 -3.41 -2.27
N GLU A 238 -22.34 -4.50 -1.58
CA GLU A 238 -23.64 -5.17 -1.62
C GLU A 238 -24.04 -5.73 -0.26
N ASN A 239 -25.35 -5.82 -0.03
CA ASN A 239 -25.94 -6.61 1.06
C ASN A 239 -25.43 -6.24 2.47
N LEU A 240 -25.10 -4.97 2.71
CA LEU A 240 -24.70 -4.52 4.05
C LEU A 240 -25.84 -4.74 5.04
N GLU A 241 -25.58 -5.42 6.15
CA GLU A 241 -26.53 -5.54 7.25
C GLU A 241 -26.66 -4.22 8.02
N HIS A 242 -27.75 -4.08 8.79
CA HIS A 242 -28.00 -2.85 9.56
C HIS A 242 -26.81 -2.54 10.49
N TYR A 243 -26.26 -1.33 10.38
CA TYR A 243 -25.06 -0.84 11.05
C TYR A 243 -23.71 -1.42 10.60
N GLU A 244 -23.68 -2.27 9.58
CA GLU A 244 -22.41 -2.55 8.91
C GLU A 244 -21.88 -1.28 8.26
N SER A 245 -20.55 -1.16 8.28
CA SER A 245 -19.85 0.01 7.80
C SER A 245 -18.65 -0.36 6.96
N ILE A 246 -18.42 0.50 5.98
CA ILE A 246 -17.18 0.56 5.23
C ILE A 246 -16.39 1.77 5.73
N ASP A 247 -15.18 1.52 6.19
CA ASP A 247 -14.33 2.52 6.82
C ASP A 247 -13.05 2.72 6.02
N LEU A 248 -12.86 3.93 5.49
CA LEU A 248 -11.66 4.34 4.78
C LEU A 248 -10.86 5.30 5.68
N TYR A 249 -9.86 4.76 6.36
CA TYR A 249 -9.06 5.46 7.36
C TYR A 249 -7.95 6.30 6.74
N PHE A 250 -7.70 7.45 7.35
CA PHE A 250 -6.57 8.31 7.02
C PHE A 250 -5.41 8.03 7.97
N ALA A 251 -4.20 7.81 7.44
CA ALA A 251 -2.99 7.55 8.24
C ALA A 251 -1.81 8.39 7.74
N PRO A 252 -1.58 9.60 8.28
CA PRO A 252 -2.15 10.15 9.52
C PRO A 252 -3.56 10.72 9.38
N PHE A 253 -4.19 11.02 10.52
CA PHE A 253 -5.45 11.79 10.58
C PHE A 253 -5.29 13.15 9.89
N LYS A 254 -6.37 13.57 9.22
CA LYS A 254 -6.38 14.72 8.32
C LYS A 254 -6.94 15.96 9.02
N ASP A 255 -6.33 17.11 8.77
CA ASP A 255 -6.90 18.40 9.14
C ASP A 255 -7.58 18.98 7.89
N LEU A 256 -8.90 18.82 7.82
CA LEU A 256 -9.74 19.27 6.70
C LEU A 256 -10.35 20.67 6.97
N SER A 257 -9.99 21.32 8.08
CA SER A 257 -10.61 22.58 8.53
C SER A 257 -10.48 23.70 7.51
N LYS A 258 -9.34 23.78 6.82
CA LYS A 258 -9.13 24.77 5.76
C LYS A 258 -9.95 24.46 4.51
N LEU A 259 -10.07 23.19 4.12
CA LEU A 259 -10.89 22.79 2.97
C LEU A 259 -12.36 23.12 3.20
N GLU A 260 -12.85 22.91 4.42
CA GLU A 260 -14.21 23.29 4.83
C GLU A 260 -14.43 24.81 4.71
N GLN A 261 -13.50 25.61 5.27
CA GLN A 261 -13.56 27.08 5.23
C GLN A 261 -13.49 27.64 3.80
N GLU A 262 -12.73 26.98 2.91
CA GLU A 262 -12.55 27.37 1.51
C GLU A 262 -13.62 26.79 0.58
N ASN A 263 -14.70 26.22 1.14
CA ASN A 263 -15.84 25.69 0.40
C ASN A 263 -15.44 24.59 -0.60
N TYR A 264 -14.56 23.70 -0.17
CA TYR A 264 -14.36 22.43 -0.87
C TYR A 264 -15.59 21.55 -0.71
N HIS A 265 -15.75 20.64 -1.67
CA HIS A 265 -16.89 19.74 -1.76
C HIS A 265 -16.41 18.29 -1.63
N LEU A 266 -17.20 17.46 -0.95
CA LEU A 266 -17.15 16.00 -1.15
C LEU A 266 -17.83 15.69 -2.49
N GLY A 267 -17.08 15.15 -3.43
CA GLY A 267 -17.52 14.76 -4.76
C GLY A 267 -17.36 13.26 -4.97
N PHE A 268 -18.33 12.64 -5.65
CA PHE A 268 -18.23 11.26 -6.09
C PHE A 268 -19.30 10.93 -7.14
N TRP A 269 -18.99 9.99 -8.02
CA TRP A 269 -20.00 9.29 -8.81
C TRP A 269 -20.57 8.13 -8.01
N ILE A 270 -21.87 7.91 -8.13
CA ILE A 270 -22.54 6.78 -7.50
C ILE A 270 -23.61 6.19 -8.42
N LYS A 271 -23.74 4.87 -8.38
CA LYS A 271 -24.77 4.09 -9.06
C LYS A 271 -25.37 3.10 -8.08
N GLY A 272 -26.68 2.88 -8.12
CA GLY A 272 -27.37 1.92 -7.26
C GLY A 272 -28.57 1.29 -7.96
N ASN A 273 -28.92 0.06 -7.59
CA ASN A 273 -29.93 -0.75 -8.30
C ASN A 273 -31.28 -0.90 -7.57
N LYS A 274 -31.42 -0.38 -6.35
CA LYS A 274 -32.57 -0.66 -5.48
C LYS A 274 -33.25 0.62 -4.99
N PRO A 275 -34.37 1.04 -5.61
CA PRO A 275 -35.22 2.10 -5.10
C PRO A 275 -35.71 1.84 -3.67
N GLY A 276 -35.93 2.91 -2.91
CA GLY A 276 -36.33 2.95 -1.51
C GLY A 276 -35.19 2.74 -0.51
N THR A 277 -33.94 2.74 -0.97
CA THR A 277 -32.76 2.54 -0.11
C THR A 277 -32.15 3.85 0.34
N ALA A 278 -31.60 3.84 1.55
CA ALA A 278 -30.88 4.96 2.11
C ALA A 278 -29.73 4.46 3.00
N PHE A 279 -28.64 5.20 3.02
CA PHE A 279 -27.48 4.96 3.88
C PHE A 279 -26.79 6.30 4.15
N ASN A 280 -25.77 6.33 5.00
CA ASN A 280 -25.00 7.55 5.27
C ASN A 280 -23.63 7.48 4.64
N ILE A 281 -23.12 8.63 4.22
CA ILE A 281 -21.70 8.88 4.00
C ILE A 281 -21.29 10.03 4.92
N HIS A 282 -20.30 9.81 5.77
CA HIS A 282 -19.87 10.79 6.74
C HIS A 282 -18.38 10.70 7.08
N PHE A 283 -17.81 11.83 7.48
CA PHE A 283 -16.52 11.89 8.15
C PHE A 283 -16.69 11.59 9.63
N LYS A 284 -15.66 11.00 10.24
CA LYS A 284 -15.56 10.80 11.68
C LYS A 284 -14.31 11.51 12.20
N ASP A 285 -14.45 12.29 13.26
CA ASP A 285 -13.30 12.87 13.96
C ASP A 285 -12.71 11.90 14.98
N SER A 286 -11.54 12.24 15.49
CA SER A 286 -10.88 11.47 16.52
C SER A 286 -11.50 11.70 17.90
N LYS A 287 -11.48 10.67 18.74
CA LYS A 287 -11.82 10.80 20.16
C LYS A 287 -10.56 11.16 20.94
N THR A 288 -10.42 12.42 21.33
CA THR A 288 -9.21 12.97 21.96
C THR A 288 -9.19 12.82 23.49
N SER A 289 -10.34 12.57 24.12
CA SER A 289 -10.45 12.46 25.58
C SER A 289 -11.63 11.59 26.02
N ALA A 290 -11.74 11.33 27.33
CA ALA A 290 -12.86 10.58 27.90
C ALA A 290 -14.20 11.34 27.87
N SER A 291 -14.16 12.68 27.78
CA SER A 291 -15.34 13.53 27.63
C SER A 291 -15.69 13.84 26.17
N ASP A 292 -14.86 13.38 25.26
CA ASP A 292 -15.02 13.55 23.82
C ASP A 292 -15.63 12.28 23.21
N HIS A 293 -16.26 12.44 22.05
CA HIS A 293 -16.86 11.36 21.29
C HIS A 293 -16.40 11.45 19.84
N PRO A 294 -16.33 10.34 19.08
CA PRO A 294 -15.98 10.38 17.67
C PRO A 294 -17.19 10.88 16.87
N TRP A 295 -17.39 12.19 16.85
CA TRP A 295 -18.50 12.84 16.19
C TRP A 295 -18.48 12.56 14.69
N ARG A 296 -19.67 12.61 14.08
CA ARG A 296 -19.86 12.27 12.67
C ARG A 296 -20.49 13.43 11.92
N MET A 297 -19.86 13.84 10.82
CA MET A 297 -20.31 14.93 9.96
C MET A 297 -20.53 14.42 8.55
N GLY A 298 -21.75 14.51 8.03
CA GLY A 298 -22.03 13.97 6.72
C GLY A 298 -23.44 14.18 6.25
N LEU A 299 -23.89 13.25 5.42
CA LEU A 299 -25.21 13.29 4.81
C LEU A 299 -25.84 11.91 4.68
N ARG A 300 -27.16 11.94 4.62
CA ARG A 300 -27.99 10.83 4.18
C ARG A 300 -27.99 10.78 2.66
N VAL A 301 -27.64 9.63 2.09
CA VAL A 301 -27.74 9.36 0.65
C VAL A 301 -29.01 8.56 0.39
N ASP A 302 -29.97 9.17 -0.29
CA ASP A 302 -31.23 8.57 -0.71
C ASP A 302 -31.76 9.22 -2.01
N GLU A 303 -33.01 8.95 -2.39
CA GLU A 303 -33.61 9.47 -3.63
C GLU A 303 -33.89 10.96 -3.67
N THR A 304 -33.64 11.69 -2.58
CA THR A 304 -33.59 13.15 -2.63
C THR A 304 -32.29 13.67 -3.25
N LEU A 305 -31.23 12.85 -3.26
CA LEU A 305 -29.92 13.19 -3.78
C LEU A 305 -29.60 12.45 -5.09
N VAL A 306 -29.94 11.15 -5.19
CA VAL A 306 -29.57 10.27 -6.32
C VAL A 306 -30.69 9.30 -6.66
N GLN A 307 -30.96 9.09 -7.95
CA GLN A 307 -31.92 8.06 -8.37
C GLN A 307 -31.26 6.67 -8.42
N TRP A 308 -31.88 5.68 -7.76
CA TRP A 308 -31.44 4.28 -7.80
C TRP A 308 -31.93 3.55 -9.06
N ASP A 309 -31.61 4.11 -10.23
CA ASP A 309 -32.04 3.64 -11.55
C ASP A 309 -30.97 2.80 -12.28
N ASN A 310 -29.94 2.38 -11.54
CA ASN A 310 -28.78 1.65 -12.04
C ASN A 310 -27.98 2.41 -13.10
N THR A 311 -28.03 3.75 -13.08
CA THR A 311 -27.12 4.63 -13.85
C THR A 311 -26.24 5.46 -12.92
N TRP A 312 -25.16 6.02 -13.46
CA TRP A 312 -24.22 6.83 -12.72
C TRP A 312 -24.74 8.26 -12.54
N HIS A 313 -24.78 8.72 -11.30
CA HIS A 313 -25.12 10.09 -10.91
C HIS A 313 -23.96 10.72 -10.16
N TYR A 314 -23.72 12.00 -10.38
CA TYR A 314 -22.68 12.73 -9.66
C TYR A 314 -23.27 13.42 -8.45
N VAL A 315 -22.64 13.23 -7.30
CA VAL A 315 -22.96 13.90 -6.04
C VAL A 315 -21.83 14.88 -5.72
N SER A 316 -22.20 16.09 -5.34
CA SER A 316 -21.27 17.13 -4.90
C SER A 316 -21.90 17.91 -3.75
N VAL A 317 -21.29 17.84 -2.57
CA VAL A 317 -21.80 18.46 -1.34
C VAL A 317 -20.71 19.34 -0.72
N PRO A 318 -20.95 20.64 -0.52
CA PRO A 318 -20.02 21.50 0.21
C PRO A 318 -19.79 20.95 1.63
N LEU A 319 -18.54 20.86 2.06
CA LEU A 319 -18.20 20.37 3.41
C LEU A 319 -18.90 21.19 4.50
N ASN A 320 -18.96 22.51 4.32
CA ASN A 320 -19.62 23.45 5.24
C ASN A 320 -21.16 23.37 5.26
N GLN A 321 -21.77 22.56 4.38
CA GLN A 321 -23.22 22.29 4.36
C GLN A 321 -23.57 20.89 4.87
N MET A 322 -22.58 20.10 5.27
CA MET A 322 -22.84 18.82 5.94
C MET A 322 -23.42 19.05 7.33
N THR A 323 -24.05 18.02 7.87
CA THR A 323 -24.69 18.08 9.19
C THR A 323 -24.09 17.06 10.13
N GLU A 324 -23.92 17.42 11.40
CA GLU A 324 -23.52 16.47 12.43
C GLU A 324 -24.69 15.51 12.72
N ILE A 325 -24.44 14.20 12.63
CA ILE A 325 -25.48 13.15 12.65
C ILE A 325 -25.47 12.31 13.94
N GLY A 326 -24.78 12.77 14.99
CA GLY A 326 -24.63 12.05 16.27
C GLY A 326 -23.62 10.91 16.15
N THR A 327 -23.37 10.18 17.23
CA THR A 327 -22.37 9.09 17.22
C THR A 327 -22.67 8.01 18.26
N PHE A 328 -22.16 6.80 18.02
CA PHE A 328 -22.22 5.69 18.96
C PHE A 328 -20.87 5.50 19.66
N ASP A 329 -20.86 5.61 20.99
CA ASP A 329 -19.68 5.43 21.83
C ASP A 329 -20.10 4.71 23.13
N GLY A 330 -20.31 3.40 23.03
CA GLY A 330 -20.92 2.57 24.09
C GLY A 330 -22.43 2.80 24.27
N SER A 331 -22.90 4.02 24.01
CA SER A 331 -24.31 4.41 23.86
C SER A 331 -24.44 5.42 22.72
N TRP A 332 -25.67 5.69 22.28
CA TRP A 332 -25.93 6.74 21.29
C TRP A 332 -25.84 8.13 21.91
N HIS A 333 -25.19 9.05 21.20
CA HIS A 333 -25.05 10.47 21.54
C HIS A 333 -25.63 11.32 20.41
N GLU A 334 -26.62 12.15 20.73
CA GLU A 334 -27.21 13.10 19.78
C GLU A 334 -26.20 14.18 19.36
N PRO A 335 -26.36 14.79 18.16
CA PRO A 335 -25.51 15.89 17.71
C PRO A 335 -25.41 17.04 18.72
N GLN A 336 -24.20 17.53 18.96
CA GLN A 336 -23.88 18.65 19.85
C GLN A 336 -23.18 19.82 19.15
N GLY A 337 -22.81 19.65 17.87
CA GLY A 337 -22.03 20.65 17.13
C GLY A 337 -20.57 20.72 17.61
N LEU A 338 -20.02 19.56 17.98
CA LEU A 338 -18.68 19.39 18.53
C LEU A 338 -17.71 18.73 17.56
N PHE A 339 -18.16 18.37 16.35
CA PHE A 339 -17.31 17.81 15.31
C PHE A 339 -16.09 18.69 15.00
N ASP A 340 -14.90 18.10 15.04
CA ASP A 340 -13.63 18.78 14.80
C ASP A 340 -13.06 18.48 13.40
N TRP A 341 -13.24 19.42 12.46
CA TRP A 341 -12.65 19.32 11.12
C TRP A 341 -11.12 19.27 11.10
N SER A 342 -10.43 19.60 12.19
CA SER A 342 -8.97 19.56 12.25
C SER A 342 -8.38 18.20 12.60
N ASP A 343 -9.21 17.20 12.93
CA ASP A 343 -8.73 15.88 13.33
C ASP A 343 -9.62 14.72 12.84
N ILE A 344 -9.66 14.56 11.53
CA ILE A 344 -10.50 13.57 10.86
C ILE A 344 -9.79 12.23 10.76
N SER A 345 -10.40 11.19 11.33
CA SER A 345 -9.84 9.84 11.33
C SER A 345 -10.15 9.07 10.06
N ASN A 346 -11.37 9.20 9.54
CA ASN A 346 -11.82 8.42 8.40
C ASN A 346 -13.06 9.03 7.73
N ILE A 347 -13.32 8.59 6.51
CA ILE A 347 -14.65 8.66 5.89
C ILE A 347 -15.30 7.28 5.98
N ASN A 348 -16.61 7.27 6.16
CA ASN A 348 -17.39 6.08 6.45
C ASN A 348 -18.64 6.03 5.57
N ILE A 349 -18.97 4.84 5.09
CA ILE A 349 -20.24 4.52 4.42
C ILE A 349 -20.94 3.47 5.29
N ASN A 350 -22.11 3.78 5.85
CA ASN A 350 -22.80 2.82 6.71
C ASN A 350 -24.29 2.70 6.42
N ALA A 351 -24.78 1.46 6.56
CA ALA A 351 -26.19 1.11 6.50
C ALA A 351 -26.91 1.58 7.78
N GLU A 352 -27.08 2.89 7.96
CA GLU A 352 -27.65 3.49 9.19
C GLU A 352 -29.13 3.16 9.39
N TYR A 353 -29.92 3.11 8.31
CA TYR A 353 -31.38 3.13 8.40
C TYR A 353 -32.03 1.75 8.34
N SER A 354 -31.41 0.81 7.63
CA SER A 354 -31.88 -0.56 7.43
C SER A 354 -30.81 -1.39 6.73
N SER A 355 -30.91 -2.71 6.81
CA SER A 355 -30.11 -3.60 5.96
C SER A 355 -30.36 -3.32 4.47
N LEU A 356 -29.30 -3.36 3.67
CA LEU A 356 -29.29 -3.10 2.24
C LEU A 356 -29.41 -4.40 1.43
N GLU A 357 -30.24 -5.34 1.89
CA GLU A 357 -30.42 -6.67 1.28
C GLU A 357 -30.81 -6.58 -0.20
N GLY A 358 -30.07 -7.24 -1.10
CA GLY A 358 -30.30 -7.21 -2.54
C GLY A 358 -29.99 -5.87 -3.22
N ALA A 359 -29.47 -4.89 -2.47
CA ALA A 359 -28.95 -3.65 -3.03
C ALA A 359 -27.47 -3.82 -3.39
N ARG A 360 -27.10 -3.25 -4.54
CA ARG A 360 -25.73 -3.11 -5.00
C ARG A 360 -25.47 -1.67 -5.37
N PHE A 361 -24.35 -1.16 -4.88
CA PHE A 361 -23.89 0.20 -5.13
C PHE A 361 -22.47 0.18 -5.67
N TRP A 362 -22.17 1.19 -6.48
CA TRP A 362 -20.84 1.48 -6.98
C TRP A 362 -20.54 2.95 -6.72
N ILE A 363 -19.33 3.25 -6.29
CA ILE A 363 -18.80 4.59 -6.10
C ILE A 363 -17.51 4.71 -6.92
N ASP A 364 -17.31 5.87 -7.54
CA ASP A 364 -16.12 6.16 -8.31
C ASP A 364 -15.74 7.64 -8.16
N ASP A 365 -14.46 7.98 -8.36
CA ASP A 365 -13.91 9.34 -8.20
C ASP A 365 -14.35 10.02 -6.89
N LEU A 366 -14.22 9.30 -5.77
CA LEU A 366 -14.51 9.80 -4.42
C LEU A 366 -13.37 10.71 -3.95
N LYS A 367 -13.67 11.99 -3.77
CA LYS A 367 -12.66 13.01 -3.45
C LYS A 367 -13.22 14.21 -2.70
N ILE A 368 -12.33 14.98 -2.08
CA ILE A 368 -12.58 16.35 -1.63
C ILE A 368 -11.92 17.29 -2.61
N TYR A 369 -12.69 18.13 -3.28
CA TYR A 369 -12.19 18.99 -4.37
C TYR A 369 -12.71 20.42 -4.27
N ASN A 370 -12.03 21.35 -4.93
CA ASN A 370 -12.48 22.73 -5.03
C ASN A 370 -13.40 22.87 -6.25
N PRO A 371 -14.69 23.21 -6.12
CA PRO A 371 -15.55 23.40 -7.29
C PRO A 371 -15.19 24.65 -8.12
N ALA A 372 -14.47 25.61 -7.52
CA ALA A 372 -14.05 26.84 -8.16
C ALA A 372 -12.67 26.74 -8.82
N SER A 373 -11.92 25.65 -8.62
CA SER A 373 -10.77 25.37 -9.47
C SER A 373 -11.32 25.04 -10.85
N THR A 374 -11.15 25.97 -11.79
CA THR A 374 -11.40 25.71 -13.21
C THR A 374 -10.35 24.70 -13.69
N GLY A 375 -10.66 23.42 -13.54
CA GLY A 375 -10.05 22.28 -14.22
C GLY A 375 -8.55 22.37 -14.50
N THR A 376 -7.74 21.95 -13.54
CA THR A 376 -6.75 20.91 -13.86
C THR A 376 -7.28 19.67 -13.18
N GLU A 377 -8.20 18.97 -13.83
CA GLU A 377 -8.53 17.61 -13.46
C GLU A 377 -7.22 16.81 -13.45
N PHE A 378 -6.79 16.37 -12.28
CA PHE A 378 -5.83 15.26 -12.18
C PHE A 378 -6.56 13.91 -12.28
N SER A 379 -7.64 13.82 -13.06
CA SER A 379 -8.14 12.51 -13.47
C SER A 379 -7.11 11.94 -14.44
N VAL A 380 -6.42 10.89 -14.00
CA VAL A 380 -5.51 10.11 -14.83
C VAL A 380 -6.36 9.26 -15.74
N LYS A 381 -6.96 9.89 -16.74
CA LYS A 381 -7.46 9.16 -17.88
C LYS A 381 -6.27 8.89 -18.76
N GLU A 382 -5.86 7.63 -18.87
CA GLU A 382 -4.97 7.22 -19.95
C GLU A 382 -5.75 7.34 -21.27
N ASP A 383 -5.88 8.57 -21.77
CA ASP A 383 -6.49 8.91 -23.06
C ASP A 383 -5.57 8.53 -24.24
N ALA A 384 -4.47 7.83 -23.95
CA ALA A 384 -3.52 7.36 -24.93
C ALA A 384 -3.00 5.94 -24.63
N LEU A 385 -2.91 5.12 -25.67
CA LEU A 385 -2.06 3.93 -25.65
C LEU A 385 -0.60 4.38 -25.67
N LEU A 386 0.22 3.89 -24.74
CA LEU A 386 1.65 4.15 -24.66
C LEU A 386 2.42 2.82 -24.60
N GLU A 387 3.44 2.67 -25.45
CA GLU A 387 4.35 1.52 -25.45
C GLU A 387 5.80 2.00 -25.55
N LEU A 388 6.62 1.56 -24.61
CA LEU A 388 8.06 1.85 -24.56
C LEU A 388 8.89 0.64 -24.99
N TYR A 389 9.74 0.80 -26.01
CA TYR A 389 10.60 -0.32 -26.45
C TYR A 389 11.92 0.11 -27.12
N PRO A 390 12.98 -0.70 -27.01
CA PRO A 390 13.08 -1.90 -26.17
C PRO A 390 13.06 -1.52 -24.67
N ASN A 391 12.57 -2.43 -23.82
CA ASN A 391 12.60 -2.27 -22.36
C ASN A 391 13.06 -3.59 -21.73
N PRO A 392 14.30 -3.68 -21.20
CA PRO A 392 15.27 -2.60 -21.02
C PRO A 392 15.77 -1.97 -22.33
N THR A 393 16.08 -0.68 -22.29
CA THR A 393 16.73 0.05 -23.38
C THR A 393 18.23 0.22 -23.11
N ASN A 394 18.99 0.34 -24.20
CA ASN A 394 20.40 0.73 -24.17
C ASN A 394 20.58 1.92 -25.13
N GLY A 395 20.55 3.13 -24.56
CA GLY A 395 20.82 4.37 -25.26
C GLY A 395 19.69 4.95 -26.13
N VAL A 396 18.73 4.14 -26.58
CA VAL A 396 17.67 4.59 -27.50
C VAL A 396 16.32 4.01 -27.12
N LEU A 397 15.37 4.88 -26.77
CA LEU A 397 14.00 4.51 -26.41
C LEU A 397 13.04 4.88 -27.54
N ASN A 398 12.28 3.91 -28.05
CA ASN A 398 11.15 4.21 -28.92
C ASN A 398 9.90 4.37 -28.06
N VAL A 399 9.24 5.51 -28.25
CA VAL A 399 8.01 5.91 -27.60
C VAL A 399 6.90 5.81 -28.62
N SER A 400 6.10 4.75 -28.53
CA SER A 400 4.94 4.60 -29.40
C SER A 400 3.67 5.00 -28.69
N TYR A 401 2.90 5.89 -29.32
CA TYR A 401 1.69 6.45 -28.72
C TYR A 401 0.53 6.58 -29.71
N GLN A 402 -0.69 6.54 -29.20
CA GLN A 402 -1.93 6.81 -29.94
C GLN A 402 -2.96 7.43 -29.00
N PHE A 403 -3.54 8.58 -29.37
CA PHE A 403 -4.55 9.30 -28.57
C PHE A 403 -5.99 8.97 -29.02
N ASP A 404 -6.91 8.80 -28.07
CA ASP A 404 -8.30 8.41 -28.32
C ASP A 404 -9.24 9.62 -28.60
N ASN A 405 -8.95 10.80 -28.04
CA ASN A 405 -9.70 12.04 -28.28
C ASN A 405 -8.77 13.17 -28.73
N ILE A 406 -9.07 13.78 -29.88
CA ILE A 406 -8.30 14.91 -30.44
C ILE A 406 -9.16 16.17 -30.34
N ASP A 407 -8.84 17.03 -29.38
CA ASP A 407 -9.22 18.44 -29.46
C ASP A 407 -8.12 19.23 -30.19
N SER A 408 -8.50 20.30 -30.89
CA SER A 408 -7.60 21.06 -31.77
C SER A 408 -6.56 21.90 -31.02
N ASP A 409 -6.64 21.97 -29.69
CA ASP A 409 -5.83 22.83 -28.83
C ASP A 409 -4.85 22.04 -27.93
N ASN A 410 -4.68 20.73 -28.18
CA ASN A 410 -3.84 19.85 -27.35
C ASN A 410 -2.35 20.11 -27.62
N ASN A 411 -1.57 20.24 -26.55
CA ASN A 411 -0.12 20.44 -26.59
C ASN A 411 0.57 19.34 -25.78
N TYR A 412 0.81 18.21 -26.43
CA TYR A 412 1.39 17.05 -25.78
C TYR A 412 2.90 17.16 -25.58
N GLN A 413 3.35 16.76 -24.39
CA GLN A 413 4.74 16.82 -23.96
C GLN A 413 5.16 15.46 -23.43
N ILE A 414 6.33 14.97 -23.83
CA ILE A 414 6.98 13.84 -23.17
C ILE A 414 7.85 14.39 -22.06
N LYS A 415 7.74 13.79 -20.87
CA LYS A 415 8.62 14.03 -19.73
C LYS A 415 9.16 12.73 -19.18
N ILE A 416 10.43 12.68 -18.81
CA ILE A 416 11.03 11.52 -18.13
C ILE A 416 11.50 11.97 -16.76
N TYR A 417 11.20 11.16 -15.75
CA TYR A 417 11.57 11.35 -14.36
C TYR A 417 12.41 10.16 -13.88
N ASN A 418 13.41 10.43 -13.04
CA ASN A 418 14.10 9.36 -12.29
C ASN A 418 13.25 8.90 -11.09
N THR A 419 13.73 7.87 -10.36
CA THR A 419 13.03 7.32 -9.19
C THR A 419 12.87 8.30 -8.02
N SER A 420 13.66 9.38 -7.99
CA SER A 420 13.52 10.47 -7.01
C SER A 420 12.55 11.57 -7.46
N GLY A 421 11.84 11.39 -8.58
CA GLY A 421 10.88 12.36 -9.11
C GLY A 421 11.51 13.58 -9.79
N ILE A 422 12.81 13.55 -10.11
CA ILE A 422 13.50 14.64 -10.81
C ILE A 422 13.27 14.48 -12.31
N GLU A 423 12.79 15.54 -12.97
CA GLU A 423 12.67 15.61 -14.44
C GLU A 423 14.08 15.57 -15.07
N VAL A 424 14.34 14.56 -15.90
CA VAL A 424 15.63 14.35 -16.59
C VAL A 424 15.54 14.53 -18.10
N PHE A 425 14.34 14.55 -18.67
CA PHE A 425 14.11 14.76 -20.09
C PHE A 425 12.77 15.45 -20.34
N TYR A 426 12.72 16.27 -21.38
CA TYR A 426 11.53 16.96 -21.86
C TYR A 426 11.56 17.12 -23.39
N SER A 427 10.44 16.81 -24.05
CA SER A 427 10.21 17.16 -25.45
C SER A 427 8.74 17.51 -25.72
N ASN A 428 8.48 18.33 -26.74
CA ASN A 428 7.12 18.54 -27.26
C ASN A 428 6.87 17.56 -28.41
N LEU A 429 5.71 16.89 -28.42
CA LEU A 429 5.29 16.03 -29.52
C LEU A 429 4.87 16.90 -30.71
N GLN A 430 5.50 16.69 -31.88
CA GLN A 430 5.27 17.56 -33.05
C GLN A 430 3.97 17.25 -33.81
N SER A 431 3.31 16.12 -33.50
CA SER A 431 2.07 15.73 -34.15
C SER A 431 1.11 15.06 -33.18
N ASN A 432 -0.19 15.27 -33.41
CA ASN A 432 -1.31 14.65 -32.72
C ASN A 432 -2.00 13.65 -33.66
N PRO A 433 -1.53 12.39 -33.73
CA PRO A 433 -1.94 11.47 -34.76
C PRO A 433 -3.06 10.55 -34.26
N ARG A 434 -4.15 10.44 -35.04
CA ARG A 434 -5.22 9.41 -34.87
C ARG A 434 -4.72 7.97 -35.08
N THR A 435 -3.48 7.81 -35.47
CA THR A 435 -2.84 6.54 -35.80
C THR A 435 -1.58 6.41 -34.99
N LYS A 436 -1.32 5.20 -34.47
CA LYS A 436 -0.09 4.86 -33.73
C LYS A 436 1.13 5.49 -34.39
N SER A 437 1.81 6.35 -33.64
CA SER A 437 3.02 7.04 -34.05
C SER A 437 4.15 6.71 -33.09
N THR A 438 5.39 6.87 -33.55
CA THR A 438 6.56 6.52 -32.78
C THR A 438 7.59 7.64 -32.87
N GLU A 439 8.02 8.15 -31.73
CA GLU A 439 9.19 9.01 -31.61
C GLU A 439 10.34 8.23 -30.99
N THR A 440 11.56 8.53 -31.42
CA THR A 440 12.77 7.91 -30.90
C THR A 440 13.53 8.93 -30.06
N ILE A 441 13.78 8.59 -28.80
CA ILE A 441 14.48 9.42 -27.83
C ILE A 441 15.87 8.83 -27.57
N ASP A 442 16.89 9.68 -27.66
CA ASP A 442 18.25 9.37 -27.22
C ASP A 442 18.33 9.55 -25.70
N VAL A 443 18.56 8.45 -25.00
CA VAL A 443 18.66 8.40 -23.53
C VAL A 443 20.09 8.06 -23.07
N ASN A 444 21.09 8.07 -23.96
CA ASN A 444 22.49 7.73 -23.62
C ASN A 444 23.11 8.66 -22.57
N ASN A 445 22.55 9.87 -22.39
CA ASN A 445 23.06 10.83 -21.42
C ASN A 445 22.48 10.61 -20.01
N LEU A 446 21.57 9.66 -19.84
CA LEU A 446 20.97 9.32 -18.55
C LEU A 446 21.75 8.17 -17.89
N PRO A 447 21.94 8.19 -16.55
CA PRO A 447 22.52 7.06 -15.83
C PRO A 447 21.71 5.77 -15.95
N ASP A 448 22.32 4.62 -15.72
CA ASP A 448 21.60 3.35 -15.61
C ASP A 448 20.57 3.41 -14.47
N GLY A 449 19.37 2.89 -14.71
CA GLY A 449 18.32 2.95 -13.70
C GLY A 449 16.91 2.78 -14.25
N LEU A 450 15.94 2.85 -13.34
CA LEU A 450 14.50 2.87 -13.65
C LEU A 450 14.04 4.31 -13.85
N TYR A 451 13.24 4.53 -14.88
CA TYR A 451 12.69 5.84 -15.23
C TYR A 451 11.19 5.74 -15.44
N GLN A 452 10.46 6.78 -15.02
CA GLN A 452 9.06 6.98 -15.37
C GLN A 452 8.96 7.96 -16.53
N MET A 453 8.17 7.63 -17.54
CA MET A 453 7.86 8.53 -18.64
C MET A 453 6.38 8.90 -18.61
N LEU A 454 6.10 10.19 -18.72
CA LEU A 454 4.76 10.76 -18.76
C LEU A 454 4.53 11.43 -20.12
N ILE A 455 3.31 11.32 -20.65
CA ILE A 455 2.80 12.23 -21.66
C ILE A 455 1.83 13.20 -20.98
N ILE A 456 2.04 14.50 -21.18
CA ILE A 456 1.28 15.58 -20.54
C ILE A 456 0.62 16.45 -21.61
N ASP A 457 -0.66 16.77 -21.46
CA ASP A 457 -1.39 17.76 -22.24
C ASP A 457 -1.79 18.95 -21.36
N ASN A 458 -1.31 20.16 -21.67
CA ASN A 458 -1.70 21.39 -20.95
C ASN A 458 -1.70 21.26 -19.40
N ALA A 459 -0.66 20.62 -18.86
CA ALA A 459 -0.45 20.28 -17.44
C ALA A 459 -1.24 19.08 -16.86
N LYS A 460 -2.07 18.39 -17.66
CA LYS A 460 -2.72 17.11 -17.31
C LYS A 460 -1.90 15.93 -17.82
N MET A 461 -1.61 14.94 -16.97
CA MET A 461 -1.01 13.68 -17.44
C MET A 461 -2.07 12.87 -18.21
N VAL A 462 -1.73 12.41 -19.41
CA VAL A 462 -2.65 11.67 -20.30
C VAL A 462 -2.18 10.25 -20.63
N ALA A 463 -0.93 9.91 -20.32
CA ALA A 463 -0.40 8.54 -20.35
C ALA A 463 0.87 8.45 -19.51
N ARG A 464 1.18 7.26 -19.00
CA ARG A 464 2.44 6.97 -18.32
C ARG A 464 2.91 5.55 -18.62
N ASP A 465 4.22 5.36 -18.61
CA ASP A 465 4.85 4.04 -18.63
C ASP A 465 6.24 4.15 -18.00
N SER A 466 6.93 3.03 -17.77
CA SER A 466 8.25 3.00 -17.16
C SER A 466 9.22 2.17 -17.98
N PHE A 467 10.50 2.56 -17.96
CA PHE A 467 11.55 1.82 -18.66
C PHE A 467 12.82 1.72 -17.84
N ILE A 468 13.57 0.64 -18.06
CA ILE A 468 14.88 0.42 -17.48
C ILE A 468 15.94 0.80 -18.51
N LEU A 469 16.86 1.69 -18.16
CA LEU A 469 18.06 2.00 -18.96
C LEU A 469 19.25 1.20 -18.42
N GLN A 470 19.93 0.50 -19.33
CA GLN A 470 21.18 -0.20 -19.09
C GLN A 470 22.16 0.19 -20.20
N ASN A 471 23.06 1.12 -19.92
CA ASN A 471 24.17 1.45 -20.81
C ASN A 471 25.23 0.35 -20.64
N ASN A 472 25.43 -0.44 -21.71
CA ASN A 472 26.44 -1.51 -21.71
C ASN A 472 27.87 -1.00 -21.51
#